data_AF-A0A5N7CV19-F1
#
_entry.id   AF-A0A5N7CV19-F1
#
_cell.length_a   1.000
_cell.length_b   1.000
_cell.length_c   1.000
_cell.angle_alpha   90.00
_cell.angle_beta   90.00
_cell.angle_gamma   90.00
#
_symmetry.space_group_name_H-M   'P 1'
#
loop_
_entity.id
_entity.type
_entity.pdbx_description
1 polymer ?
#
loop_
_entity_poly.entity_id
_entity_poly.type
_entity_poly.pdbx_seq_one_letter_code
_entity_poly.pdbx_strand_id
1 'polypeptide(L)'
;MMYPKIPILLRNPQVSHLLYQFPFHTIFRITMALPHDPLIKRLEDERQKYYSETHQPTTFQLNRFGAGCQLLKEDPQILRQNKSSTRQRKSTAQYNLSKIAKLSSSVFTLICFVTGFTELGSKSHLELNPKLRSWWENAARPKRLLKLVQEICDEEGIEYVETSKEDIYFLIFPR
;
A
#
# COMPACT_ATOMS: atom_id res chain seq x y z
N MET A 1 42.70 -10.33 25.86
CA MET A 1 42.52 -10.00 24.42
C MET A 1 41.98 -11.23 23.72
N MET A 2 40.71 -11.21 23.30
CA MET A 2 40.03 -12.30 22.58
C MET A 2 39.45 -11.71 21.30
N TYR A 3 39.85 -12.24 20.15
CA TYR A 3 39.23 -11.97 18.85
C TYR A 3 38.01 -12.89 18.66
N PRO A 4 36.88 -12.40 18.11
CA PRO A 4 35.77 -13.28 17.75
C PRO A 4 36.05 -14.04 16.45
N LYS A 5 35.60 -15.31 16.43
CA LYS A 5 35.68 -16.28 15.33
C LYS A 5 34.86 -15.84 14.11
N ILE A 6 35.46 -15.92 12.93
CA ILE A 6 34.80 -15.79 11.62
C ILE A 6 34.11 -17.12 11.27
N PRO A 7 32.84 -17.14 10.79
CA PRO A 7 32.17 -18.38 10.39
C PRO A 7 32.79 -19.01 9.13
N ILE A 8 32.84 -20.33 9.16
CA ILE A 8 33.42 -21.24 8.16
C ILE A 8 32.51 -21.29 6.91
N LEU A 9 32.58 -20.29 6.03
CA LEU A 9 31.96 -20.34 4.69
C LEU A 9 32.87 -19.79 3.58
N LEU A 10 34.18 -19.71 3.83
CA LEU A 10 35.19 -19.26 2.85
C LEU A 10 36.29 -20.31 2.64
N ARG A 11 35.90 -21.56 2.40
CA ARG A 11 36.86 -22.64 2.13
C ARG A 11 36.45 -23.54 0.97
N ASN A 12 35.73 -23.00 -0.01
CA ASN A 12 35.43 -23.72 -1.24
C ASN A 12 35.91 -22.92 -2.47
N PRO A 13 37.06 -23.27 -3.08
CA PRO A 13 37.63 -22.52 -4.20
C PRO A 13 36.83 -22.65 -5.51
N GLN A 14 35.80 -23.49 -5.56
CA GLN A 14 34.95 -23.71 -6.74
C GLN A 14 33.74 -22.77 -6.85
N VAL A 15 33.46 -21.90 -5.87
CA VAL A 15 32.33 -20.93 -5.94
C VAL A 15 32.81 -19.50 -6.28
N SER A 16 34.12 -19.28 -6.28
CA SER A 16 34.77 -17.98 -6.50
C SER A 16 34.57 -17.41 -7.91
N HIS A 17 34.26 -18.26 -8.90
CA HIS A 17 34.19 -17.85 -10.31
C HIS A 17 32.79 -17.49 -10.81
N LEU A 18 31.73 -17.67 -10.01
CA LEU A 18 30.36 -17.29 -10.41
C LEU A 18 29.88 -15.96 -9.81
N LEU A 19 30.72 -15.28 -9.01
CA LEU A 19 30.38 -14.00 -8.38
C LEU A 19 30.94 -12.78 -9.11
N TYR A 20 31.54 -12.95 -10.29
CA TYR A 20 32.19 -11.89 -11.05
C TYR A 20 31.46 -11.49 -12.34
N GLN A 21 30.13 -11.63 -12.40
CA GLN A 21 29.40 -11.26 -13.61
C GLN A 21 28.00 -10.66 -13.43
N PHE A 22 27.67 -10.20 -12.22
CA PHE A 22 26.47 -9.39 -12.01
C PHE A 22 26.85 -8.11 -11.27
N PRO A 23 26.48 -6.92 -11.78
CA PRO A 23 26.78 -5.67 -11.10
C PRO A 23 26.03 -5.66 -9.76
N PHE A 24 26.81 -5.60 -8.68
CA PHE A 24 26.36 -5.62 -7.28
C PHE A 24 25.43 -4.46 -6.86
N HIS A 25 25.00 -3.60 -7.79
CA HIS A 25 24.07 -2.50 -7.52
C HIS A 25 22.60 -2.85 -7.64
N THR A 26 22.24 -4.02 -8.18
CA THR A 26 20.81 -4.40 -8.34
C THR A 26 20.30 -5.33 -7.23
N ILE A 27 21.19 -5.99 -6.49
CA ILE A 27 20.81 -6.97 -5.45
C ILE A 27 20.66 -6.33 -4.06
N PHE A 28 21.26 -5.15 -3.82
CA PHE A 28 21.27 -4.50 -2.50
C PHE A 28 20.08 -3.57 -2.22
N ARG A 29 19.10 -3.46 -3.12
CA ARG A 29 17.95 -2.53 -2.99
C ARG A 29 16.60 -3.19 -2.67
N ILE A 30 16.59 -4.48 -2.33
CA ILE A 30 15.37 -5.25 -2.02
C ILE A 30 15.15 -5.46 -0.51
N THR A 31 16.16 -5.21 0.32
CA THR A 31 16.08 -5.39 1.78
C THR A 31 16.14 -4.04 2.49
N MET A 32 14.99 -3.40 2.71
CA MET A 32 14.69 -2.60 3.92
C MET A 32 13.32 -1.88 3.86
N ALA A 33 12.29 -2.51 3.30
CA ALA A 33 10.92 -2.22 3.74
C ALA A 33 10.60 -3.21 4.87
N LEU A 34 10.65 -2.78 6.13
CA LEU A 34 10.45 -3.65 7.29
C LEU A 34 9.16 -4.50 7.14
N PRO A 35 9.25 -5.84 7.05
CA PRO A 35 8.07 -6.71 7.05
C PRO A 35 7.51 -6.96 8.46
N HIS A 36 7.90 -6.14 9.45
CA HIS A 36 7.44 -6.29 10.83
C HIS A 36 6.11 -5.57 11.13
N ASP A 37 5.65 -4.67 10.26
CA ASP A 37 4.33 -4.05 10.43
C ASP A 37 3.24 -4.99 9.89
N PRO A 38 2.30 -5.47 10.73
CA PRO A 38 1.27 -6.42 10.30
C PRO A 38 0.38 -5.88 9.18
N LEU A 39 0.17 -4.56 9.09
CA LEU A 39 -0.61 -3.96 8.02
C LEU A 39 0.15 -4.00 6.70
N ILE A 40 1.43 -3.61 6.72
CA ILE A 40 2.28 -3.63 5.52
C ILE A 40 2.41 -5.05 4.98
N LYS A 41 2.56 -6.04 5.87
CA LYS A 41 2.58 -7.45 5.47
C LYS A 41 1.30 -7.86 4.74
N ARG A 42 0.12 -7.54 5.28
CA ARG A 42 -1.17 -7.87 4.62
C ARG A 42 -1.30 -7.20 3.26
N LEU A 43 -0.88 -5.94 3.15
CA LEU A 43 -0.89 -5.20 1.88
C LEU A 43 0.04 -5.83 0.85
N GLU A 44 1.23 -6.25 1.27
CA GLU A 44 2.21 -6.91 0.42
C GLU A 44 1.70 -8.30 -0.04
N ASP A 45 1.15 -9.09 0.88
CA ASP A 45 0.56 -10.40 0.59
C ASP A 45 -0.59 -10.27 -0.43
N GLU A 46 -1.43 -9.23 -0.31
CA GLU A 46 -2.50 -8.95 -1.27
C GLU A 46 -1.94 -8.46 -2.61
N ARG A 47 -1.00 -7.52 -2.60
CA ARG A 47 -0.36 -6.96 -3.80
C ARG A 47 0.29 -8.05 -4.65
N GLN A 48 0.94 -9.02 -4.03
CA GLN A 48 1.65 -10.10 -4.74
C GLN A 48 0.72 -10.99 -5.56
N LYS A 49 -0.56 -11.12 -5.20
CA LYS A 49 -1.53 -11.91 -5.97
C LYS A 49 -1.71 -11.37 -7.39
N TYR A 50 -1.51 -10.08 -7.61
CA TYR A 50 -1.68 -9.42 -8.91
C TYR A 50 -0.49 -9.58 -9.87
N TYR A 51 0.55 -10.32 -9.50
CA TYR A 51 1.51 -10.85 -10.48
C TYR A 51 0.94 -12.02 -11.28
N SER A 52 -0.07 -12.71 -10.76
CA SER A 52 -0.77 -13.77 -11.49
C SER A 52 -1.73 -13.17 -12.52
N GLU A 53 -1.73 -13.74 -13.73
CA GLU A 53 -2.63 -13.35 -14.82
C GLU A 53 -4.09 -13.81 -14.63
N THR A 54 -4.39 -14.59 -13.59
CA THR A 54 -5.75 -15.09 -13.33
C THR A 54 -6.39 -14.49 -12.09
N HIS A 55 -5.63 -13.79 -11.26
CA HIS A 55 -6.15 -13.28 -10.00
C HIS A 55 -7.20 -12.18 -10.24
N GLN A 56 -8.32 -12.27 -9.52
CA GLN A 56 -9.36 -11.25 -9.47
C GLN A 56 -9.72 -10.99 -8.00
N PRO A 57 -10.08 -9.75 -7.64
CA PRO A 57 -10.59 -9.46 -6.32
C PRO A 57 -11.90 -10.22 -6.11
N THR A 58 -12.12 -10.65 -4.87
CA THR A 58 -13.39 -11.26 -4.47
C THR A 58 -14.50 -10.21 -4.44
N THR A 59 -15.76 -10.65 -4.57
CA THR A 59 -16.93 -9.78 -4.41
C THR A 59 -16.91 -9.05 -3.07
N PHE A 60 -16.43 -9.68 -2.01
CA PHE A 60 -16.30 -9.07 -0.71
C PHE A 60 -15.28 -7.91 -0.68
N GLN A 61 -14.16 -8.06 -1.39
CA GLN A 61 -13.16 -6.99 -1.53
C GLN A 61 -13.71 -5.81 -2.34
N LEU A 62 -14.41 -6.09 -3.45
CA LEU A 62 -15.09 -5.06 -4.24
C LEU A 62 -16.15 -4.32 -3.42
N ASN A 63 -16.97 -5.03 -2.65
CA ASN A 63 -17.96 -4.41 -1.77
C ASN A 63 -17.32 -3.49 -0.71
N ARG A 64 -16.15 -3.87 -0.16
CA ARG A 64 -15.41 -2.99 0.77
C ARG A 64 -14.82 -1.77 0.07
N PHE A 65 -14.34 -1.94 -1.14
CA PHE A 65 -13.85 -0.84 -1.97
C PHE A 65 -14.98 0.16 -2.26
N GLY A 66 -16.13 -0.30 -2.76
CA GLY A 66 -17.30 0.56 -3.00
C GLY A 66 -17.78 1.26 -1.72
N ALA A 67 -17.81 0.55 -0.58
CA ALA A 67 -18.13 1.19 0.70
C ALA A 67 -17.09 2.25 1.12
N GLY A 68 -15.81 2.07 0.75
CA GLY A 68 -14.75 3.06 0.98
C GLY A 68 -14.93 4.29 0.09
N CYS A 69 -15.31 4.07 -1.16
CA CYS A 69 -15.66 5.09 -2.13
C CYS A 69 -16.86 5.93 -1.66
N GLN A 70 -17.92 5.28 -1.20
CA GLN A 70 -19.08 5.93 -0.59
C GLN A 70 -18.69 6.76 0.62
N LEU A 71 -17.86 6.21 1.51
CA LEU A 71 -17.37 6.92 2.69
C LEU A 71 -16.58 8.19 2.31
N LEU A 72 -15.81 8.17 1.22
CA LEU A 72 -15.11 9.36 0.73
C LEU A 72 -16.05 10.44 0.18
N LYS A 73 -17.20 10.03 -0.38
CA LYS A 73 -18.21 10.94 -0.95
C LYS A 73 -19.15 11.53 0.11
N GLU A 74 -19.25 10.92 1.29
CA GLU A 74 -20.08 11.44 2.38
C GLU A 74 -19.63 12.82 2.85
N ASP A 75 -20.57 13.72 3.13
CA ASP A 75 -20.27 15.04 3.67
C ASP A 75 -19.59 14.94 5.05
N PRO A 76 -18.34 15.45 5.20
CA PRO A 76 -17.62 15.43 6.47
C PRO A 76 -18.36 16.15 7.61
N GLN A 77 -19.21 17.13 7.31
CA GLN A 77 -19.98 17.84 8.33
C GLN A 77 -21.04 16.94 8.97
N ILE A 78 -21.72 16.10 8.18
CA ILE A 78 -22.72 15.15 8.68
C ILE A 78 -22.10 14.13 9.65
N LEU A 79 -20.83 13.78 9.43
CA LEU A 79 -20.09 12.85 10.30
C LEU A 79 -19.64 13.49 11.62
N ARG A 80 -19.45 14.82 11.66
CA ARG A 80 -18.96 15.56 12.83
C ARG A 80 -20.05 16.05 13.78
N GLN A 81 -21.30 16.13 13.32
CA GLN A 81 -22.41 16.71 14.10
C GLN A 81 -22.81 15.92 15.35
N ASN A 82 -22.43 14.64 15.49
CA ASN A 82 -22.87 13.79 16.61
C ASN A 82 -21.71 13.02 17.26
N LYS A 83 -21.63 13.07 18.61
CA LYS A 83 -20.55 12.47 19.42
C LYS A 83 -20.65 10.95 19.62
N SER A 84 -21.23 10.19 18.68
CA SER A 84 -21.24 8.73 18.82
C SER A 84 -19.87 8.14 18.50
N SER A 85 -19.42 7.17 19.29
CA SER A 85 -18.12 6.50 19.08
C SER A 85 -18.01 5.88 17.68
N THR A 86 -19.12 5.35 17.14
CA THR A 86 -19.21 4.82 15.78
C THR A 86 -19.03 5.91 14.72
N ARG A 87 -19.69 7.07 14.86
CA ARG A 87 -19.52 8.20 13.91
C ARG A 87 -18.12 8.80 14.00
N GLN A 88 -17.53 8.86 15.19
CA GLN A 88 -16.14 9.31 15.37
C GLN A 88 -15.17 8.39 14.61
N ARG A 89 -15.30 7.06 14.75
CA ARG A 89 -14.49 6.10 13.99
C ARG A 89 -14.70 6.25 12.49
N LYS A 90 -15.94 6.45 12.05
CA LYS A 90 -16.28 6.68 10.63
C LYS A 90 -15.64 7.96 10.08
N SER A 91 -15.67 9.06 10.85
CA SER A 91 -15.00 10.33 10.54
C SER A 91 -13.48 10.18 10.47
N THR A 92 -12.87 9.48 11.44
CA THR A 92 -11.43 9.16 11.41
C THR A 92 -11.08 8.28 10.21
N ALA A 93 -11.87 7.26 9.92
CA ALA A 93 -11.67 6.38 8.78
C ALA A 93 -11.77 7.15 7.46
N GLN A 94 -12.79 8.01 7.31
CA GLN A 94 -12.93 8.89 6.15
C GLN A 94 -11.70 9.78 5.99
N TYR A 95 -11.26 10.42 7.07
CA TYR A 95 -10.08 11.27 7.04
C TYR A 95 -8.83 10.47 6.64
N ASN A 96 -8.61 9.30 7.23
CA ASN A 96 -7.50 8.41 6.87
C ASN A 96 -7.55 8.00 5.40
N LEU A 97 -8.71 7.54 4.92
CA LEU A 97 -8.90 7.15 3.52
C LEU A 97 -8.67 8.31 2.57
N SER A 98 -9.11 9.53 2.90
CA SER A 98 -8.88 10.71 2.05
C SER A 98 -7.40 11.03 1.87
N LYS A 99 -6.59 10.75 2.90
CA LYS A 99 -5.14 10.94 2.86
C LYS A 99 -4.44 9.82 2.12
N ILE A 100 -4.97 8.60 2.18
CA ILE A 100 -4.45 7.43 1.46
C ILE A 100 -4.80 7.50 -0.03
N ALA A 101 -6.03 7.89 -0.38
CA ALA A 101 -6.45 8.06 -1.78
C ALA A 101 -5.59 9.09 -2.52
N LYS A 102 -5.20 10.18 -1.82
CA LYS A 102 -4.24 11.18 -2.34
C LYS A 102 -2.81 10.66 -2.50
N LEU A 103 -2.45 9.60 -1.78
CA LEU A 103 -1.15 8.95 -1.95
C LEU A 103 -1.18 8.10 -3.23
N SER A 104 -2.15 7.19 -3.37
CA SER A 104 -2.30 6.34 -4.55
C SER A 104 -3.63 5.59 -4.46
N SER A 105 -4.35 5.53 -5.58
CA SER A 105 -5.53 4.70 -5.78
C SER A 105 -5.20 3.23 -5.55
N SER A 106 -4.03 2.74 -5.96
CA SER A 106 -3.63 1.36 -5.69
C SER A 106 -3.48 1.08 -4.20
N VAL A 107 -2.87 2.01 -3.45
CA VAL A 107 -2.74 1.88 -2.00
C VAL A 107 -4.10 1.94 -1.33
N PHE A 108 -4.96 2.86 -1.76
CA PHE A 108 -6.34 2.97 -1.29
C PHE A 108 -7.12 1.66 -1.52
N THR A 109 -7.08 1.12 -2.73
CA THR A 109 -7.72 -0.15 -3.09
C THR A 109 -7.23 -1.29 -2.23
N LEU A 110 -5.91 -1.47 -2.11
CA LEU A 110 -5.33 -2.52 -1.28
C LEU A 110 -5.74 -2.36 0.19
N ILE A 111 -5.77 -1.12 0.71
CA ILE A 111 -6.25 -0.83 2.07
C ILE A 111 -7.70 -1.27 2.25
N CYS A 112 -8.60 -0.92 1.31
CA CYS A 112 -9.99 -1.34 1.34
C CYS A 112 -10.14 -2.88 1.26
N PHE A 113 -9.28 -3.54 0.48
CA PHE A 113 -9.32 -4.99 0.33
C PHE A 113 -8.91 -5.71 1.62
N VAL A 114 -7.92 -5.20 2.36
CA VAL A 114 -7.35 -5.91 3.52
C VAL A 114 -7.83 -5.39 4.88
N THR A 115 -8.38 -4.17 4.95
CA THR A 115 -8.70 -3.49 6.22
C THR A 115 -10.16 -3.03 6.26
N GLY A 116 -10.83 -3.26 7.39
CA GLY A 116 -12.18 -2.73 7.64
C GLY A 116 -12.16 -1.29 8.18
N PHE A 117 -13.27 -0.55 8.01
CA PHE A 117 -13.37 0.85 8.46
C PHE A 117 -13.23 1.02 9.97
N THR A 118 -13.63 0.03 10.75
CA THR A 118 -13.46 0.07 12.21
C THR A 118 -11.99 0.07 12.61
N GLU A 119 -11.17 -0.73 11.94
CA GLU A 119 -9.72 -0.79 12.14
C GLU A 119 -9.03 0.48 11.60
N LEU A 120 -9.47 1.01 10.46
CA LEU A 120 -8.98 2.29 9.96
C LEU A 120 -9.35 3.45 10.89
N GLY A 121 -10.57 3.45 11.43
CA GLY A 121 -11.08 4.48 12.32
C GLY A 121 -10.50 4.45 13.73
N SER A 122 -9.79 3.37 14.11
CA SER A 122 -9.09 3.24 15.39
C SER A 122 -7.61 3.62 15.33
N LYS A 123 -7.07 3.90 14.14
CA LYS A 123 -5.65 4.25 13.93
C LYS A 123 -5.49 5.73 13.58
N SER A 124 -4.37 6.32 14.00
CA SER A 124 -4.02 7.69 13.63
C SER A 124 -3.46 7.78 12.21
N HIS A 125 -3.90 8.77 11.42
CA HIS A 125 -3.31 9.04 10.10
C HIS A 125 -1.82 9.33 10.13
N LEU A 126 -1.32 9.96 11.21
CA LEU A 126 0.09 10.35 11.36
C LEU A 126 0.99 9.12 11.47
N GLU A 127 0.42 7.99 11.89
CA GLU A 127 1.12 6.70 11.95
C GLU A 127 0.97 5.92 10.65
N LEU A 128 -0.21 6.01 10.00
CA LEU A 128 -0.53 5.24 8.80
C LEU A 128 0.13 5.80 7.53
N ASN A 129 -0.05 7.09 7.26
CA ASN A 129 0.31 7.66 5.95
C ASN A 129 1.82 7.62 5.67
N PRO A 130 2.72 8.00 6.60
CA PRO A 130 4.16 7.92 6.35
C PRO A 130 4.65 6.49 6.07
N LYS A 131 4.09 5.49 6.78
CA LYS A 131 4.42 4.08 6.56
C LYS A 131 3.96 3.59 5.18
N LEU A 132 2.72 3.90 4.82
CA LEU A 132 2.16 3.51 3.52
C LEU A 132 2.91 4.18 2.37
N ARG A 133 3.27 5.46 2.52
CA ARG A 133 4.10 6.19 1.56
C ARG A 133 5.46 5.53 1.38
N SER A 134 6.19 5.33 2.47
CA SER A 134 7.54 4.73 2.42
C SER A 134 7.51 3.32 1.82
N TRP A 135 6.49 2.52 2.16
CA TRP A 135 6.30 1.21 1.54
C TRP A 135 5.98 1.33 0.05
N TRP A 136 5.01 2.15 -0.35
CA TRP A 136 4.56 2.26 -1.74
C TRP A 136 5.61 2.83 -2.69
N GLU A 137 6.46 3.73 -2.19
CA GLU A 137 7.61 4.25 -2.93
C GLU A 137 8.61 3.15 -3.27
N ASN A 138 8.74 2.11 -2.44
CA ASN A 138 9.68 1.02 -2.67
C ASN A 138 9.03 -0.23 -3.28
N ALA A 139 7.71 -0.36 -3.15
CA ALA A 139 6.95 -1.47 -3.69
C ALA A 139 6.95 -1.48 -5.22
N ALA A 140 7.01 -2.68 -5.78
CA ALA A 140 6.76 -2.86 -7.21
C ALA A 140 5.26 -2.71 -7.51
N ARG A 141 4.94 -2.30 -8.74
CA ARG A 141 3.56 -1.99 -9.14
C ARG A 141 3.12 -2.92 -10.27
N PRO A 142 2.46 -4.05 -9.96
CA PRO A 142 2.01 -4.99 -10.97
C PRO A 142 1.07 -4.29 -11.96
N LYS A 143 1.33 -4.40 -13.26
CA LYS A 143 0.51 -3.75 -14.29
C LYS A 143 -0.97 -4.11 -14.18
N ARG A 144 -1.27 -5.34 -13.79
CA ARG A 144 -2.65 -5.82 -13.58
C ARG A 144 -3.34 -5.10 -12.44
N LEU A 145 -2.64 -4.89 -11.32
CA LEU A 145 -3.19 -4.11 -10.21
C LEU A 145 -3.53 -2.70 -10.67
N LEU A 146 -2.64 -2.04 -11.41
CA LEU A 146 -2.87 -0.69 -11.92
C LEU A 146 -4.12 -0.64 -12.83
N LYS A 147 -4.22 -1.58 -13.79
CA LYS A 147 -5.38 -1.68 -14.69
C LYS A 147 -6.68 -1.91 -13.93
N LEU A 148 -6.70 -2.89 -13.03
CA LEU A 148 -7.87 -3.19 -12.22
C LEU A 148 -8.29 -1.99 -11.39
N VAL A 149 -7.34 -1.32 -10.72
CA VAL A 149 -7.62 -0.14 -9.89
C VAL A 149 -8.21 0.98 -10.73
N GLN A 150 -7.69 1.19 -11.93
CA GLN A 150 -8.24 2.17 -12.87
C GLN A 150 -9.69 1.80 -13.24
N GLU A 151 -9.94 0.56 -13.65
CA GLU A 151 -11.29 0.08 -14.01
C GLU A 151 -12.30 0.28 -12.86
N ILE A 152 -11.98 -0.17 -11.65
CA ILE A 152 -12.91 -0.06 -10.52
C ILE A 152 -13.06 1.39 -10.01
N CYS A 153 -12.04 2.24 -10.16
CA CYS A 153 -12.15 3.67 -9.85
C CYS A 153 -13.11 4.35 -10.83
N ASP A 154 -13.00 4.03 -12.12
CA ASP A 154 -13.88 4.57 -13.17
C ASP A 154 -15.33 4.12 -12.94
N GLU A 155 -15.57 2.86 -12.59
CA GLU A 155 -16.89 2.32 -12.24
C GLU A 155 -17.51 3.02 -11.03
N GLU A 156 -16.71 3.31 -10.00
CA GLU A 156 -17.15 4.05 -8.82
C GLU A 156 -17.19 5.57 -9.05
N GLY A 157 -16.80 6.08 -10.22
CA GLY A 157 -16.73 7.51 -10.50
C GLY A 157 -15.82 8.26 -9.52
N ILE A 158 -14.70 7.64 -9.14
CA ILE A 158 -13.63 8.26 -8.34
C ILE A 158 -12.42 8.47 -9.23
N GLU A 159 -11.76 9.61 -9.05
CA GLU A 159 -10.53 9.93 -9.75
C GLU A 159 -9.42 8.91 -9.48
N TYR A 160 -8.82 8.39 -10.55
CA TYR A 160 -7.64 7.55 -10.47
C TYR A 160 -6.38 8.41 -10.27
N VAL A 161 -5.68 8.17 -9.16
CA VAL A 161 -4.44 8.87 -8.79
C VAL A 161 -3.35 7.83 -8.56
N GLU A 162 -2.19 7.97 -9.19
CA GLU A 162 -1.05 7.10 -8.93
C GLU A 162 0.22 7.95 -8.81
N THR A 163 0.85 7.96 -7.63
CA THR A 163 2.12 8.69 -7.44
C THR A 163 3.22 7.95 -8.17
N SER A 164 3.60 8.35 -9.38
CA SER A 164 4.73 7.74 -10.09
C SER A 164 6.04 7.96 -9.29
N LYS A 165 7.06 7.11 -9.50
CA LYS A 165 8.39 7.33 -8.89
C LYS A 165 9.07 8.60 -9.42
N GLU A 166 8.52 9.21 -10.48
CA GLU A 166 9.11 10.34 -11.20
C GLU A 166 8.24 11.61 -11.14
N ASP A 167 6.97 11.52 -10.69
CA ASP A 167 6.02 12.63 -10.71
C ASP A 167 5.53 12.96 -9.28
N ILE A 168 6.41 13.64 -8.54
CA ILE A 168 5.96 14.83 -7.81
C ILE A 168 5.43 15.77 -8.91
N TYR A 169 4.33 16.51 -8.70
CA TYR A 169 3.54 17.22 -9.73
C TYR A 169 2.66 16.23 -10.51
N PHE A 170 1.35 16.10 -10.28
CA PHE A 170 0.37 17.15 -10.51
C PHE A 170 -0.77 17.11 -9.48
N LEU A 171 -0.97 18.27 -8.83
CA LEU A 171 -2.23 18.68 -8.24
C LEU A 171 -2.99 19.44 -9.33
N ILE A 172 -4.06 18.93 -9.94
CA ILE A 172 -5.13 19.77 -10.55
C ILE A 172 -6.47 19.00 -10.55
N PHE A 173 -7.36 19.33 -9.60
CA PHE A 173 -8.83 19.25 -9.79
C PHE A 173 -9.27 20.36 -10.78
N PRO A 174 -10.45 20.36 -11.46
CA PRO A 174 -11.64 19.48 -11.34
C PRO A 174 -12.29 19.06 -12.69
N ARG A 175 -13.38 18.26 -12.64
CA ARG A 175 -14.61 18.54 -13.38
C ARG A 175 -15.84 18.14 -12.56
#